data_AF-A0A8J5HIM4-F1
#
_entry.id   AF-A0A8J5HIM4-F1
#
_cell.length_a   1.000
_cell.length_b   1.000
_cell.length_c   1.000
_cell.angle_alpha   90.00
_cell.angle_beta   90.00
_cell.angle_gamma   90.00
#
_symmetry.space_group_name_H-M   'P 1'
#
loop_
_entity.id
_entity.type
_entity.pdbx_description
1 polymer ?
#
loop_
_entity_poly.entity_id
_entity_poly.type
_entity_poly.pdbx_seq_one_letter_code
_entity_poly.pdbx_strand_id
1 'polypeptide(L)'
;MSVLIIREKLAELYESEQQWSKAAQMLSGIDLDSGIRMLDDIYKLSKCVQIARLYLEDDDAVNAEAFINKASFLVSNSQHEVLNLQYKVCYARILDLKRKFLEAALRYYDISQIEKRQIGDEEIDEDALEQSLSAAVTCTILAAAGPQRSRVLANLYKVYKHLM
;
A
#
# COMPACT_ATOMS: atom_id res chain seq x y z
N MET A 1 -2.99 -13.09 -29.71
CA MET A 1 -3.08 -12.74 -28.28
C MET A 1 -2.27 -11.46 -28.08
N SER A 2 -2.81 -10.41 -27.48
CA SER A 2 -2.08 -9.15 -27.32
C SER A 2 -0.94 -9.31 -26.30
N VAL A 3 0.17 -8.59 -26.49
CA VAL A 3 1.33 -8.64 -25.58
C VAL A 3 0.94 -8.30 -24.14
N LEU A 4 -0.04 -7.41 -23.94
CA LEU A 4 -0.60 -7.07 -22.63
C LEU A 4 -1.19 -8.30 -21.94
N ILE A 5 -2.07 -9.06 -22.60
CA ILE A 5 -2.72 -10.24 -22.03
C ILE A 5 -1.68 -11.29 -21.63
N ILE A 6 -0.63 -11.46 -22.45
CA ILE A 6 0.46 -12.41 -22.14
C ILE A 6 1.20 -11.98 -20.88
N ARG A 7 1.52 -10.70 -20.72
CA ARG A 7 2.18 -10.17 -19.51
C ARG A 7 1.33 -10.36 -18.27
N GLU A 8 0.03 -10.08 -18.35
CA GLU A 8 -0.89 -10.27 -17.22
C GLU A 8 -0.99 -11.75 -16.82
N LYS A 9 -1.16 -12.66 -17.79
CA LYS A 9 -1.25 -14.10 -17.51
C LYS A 9 0.04 -14.69 -16.96
N LEU A 10 1.20 -14.24 -17.45
CA LEU A 10 2.49 -14.66 -16.88
C LEU A 10 2.70 -14.10 -15.48
N ALA A 11 2.25 -12.86 -15.20
CA ALA A 11 2.31 -12.29 -13.87
C ALA A 11 1.45 -13.09 -12.88
N GLU A 12 0.22 -13.45 -13.25
CA GLU A 12 -0.66 -14.31 -12.44
C GLU A 12 0.02 -15.67 -12.14
N LEU A 13 0.67 -16.29 -13.13
CA LEU A 13 1.40 -17.55 -12.94
C LEU A 13 2.55 -17.37 -11.93
N TYR A 14 3.40 -16.37 -12.13
CA TYR A 14 4.51 -16.10 -11.22
C TYR A 14 4.04 -15.75 -9.80
N GLU A 15 2.94 -15.00 -9.67
CA GLU A 15 2.33 -14.68 -8.37
C GLU A 15 1.83 -15.95 -7.68
N SER A 16 1.18 -16.86 -8.40
CA SER A 16 0.72 -18.15 -7.84
C SER A 16 1.88 -19.06 -7.39
N GLU A 17 3.05 -18.91 -8.01
CA GLU A 17 4.29 -19.60 -7.65
C GLU A 17 5.13 -18.82 -6.61
N GLN A 18 4.60 -17.72 -6.03
CA GLN A 18 5.29 -16.83 -5.09
C GLN A 18 6.60 -16.24 -5.64
N GLN A 19 6.73 -16.14 -6.97
CA GLN A 19 7.84 -15.48 -7.65
C GLN A 19 7.53 -13.98 -7.82
N TRP A 20 7.43 -13.29 -6.68
CA TRP A 20 6.89 -11.93 -6.60
C TRP A 20 7.59 -10.92 -7.51
N SER A 21 8.93 -10.87 -7.43
CA SER A 21 9.75 -10.00 -8.29
C SER A 21 9.57 -10.28 -9.78
N LYS A 22 9.38 -11.54 -10.19
CA LYS A 22 9.12 -11.86 -11.62
C LYS A 22 7.73 -11.44 -12.05
N ALA A 23 6.72 -11.64 -11.20
CA ALA A 23 5.36 -11.14 -11.45
C ALA A 23 5.36 -9.61 -11.62
N ALA A 24 6.04 -8.90 -10.72
CA ALA A 24 6.20 -7.46 -10.78
C ALA A 24 6.88 -7.01 -12.08
N GLN A 25 7.97 -7.69 -12.49
CA GLN A 25 8.68 -7.39 -13.74
C GLN A 25 7.81 -7.61 -14.99
N MET A 26 6.96 -8.65 -15.01
CA MET A 26 6.03 -8.88 -16.11
C MET A 26 5.06 -7.71 -16.30
N LEU A 27 4.46 -7.25 -15.19
CA LEU A 27 3.51 -6.13 -15.18
C LEU A 27 4.21 -4.78 -15.42
N SER A 28 5.42 -4.59 -14.90
CA SER A 28 6.23 -3.37 -15.09
C SER A 28 6.55 -3.08 -16.56
N GLY A 29 6.58 -4.11 -17.40
CA GLY A 29 6.80 -3.99 -18.84
C GLY A 29 5.54 -3.65 -19.65
N ILE A 30 4.39 -3.42 -19.00
CA ILE A 30 3.21 -2.84 -19.63
C ILE A 30 3.43 -1.32 -19.73
N ASP A 31 3.28 -0.77 -20.92
CA ASP A 31 3.41 0.68 -21.12
C ASP A 31 2.15 1.41 -20.63
N LEU A 32 2.16 1.76 -19.35
CA LEU A 32 1.07 2.48 -18.67
C LEU A 32 0.93 3.95 -19.12
N ASP A 33 1.97 4.50 -19.75
CA ASP A 33 2.05 5.89 -20.20
C ASP A 33 1.73 6.05 -21.69
N SER A 34 1.71 4.95 -22.46
CA SER A 34 1.35 4.99 -23.88
C SER A 34 -0.03 5.61 -24.11
N GLY A 35 -0.07 6.60 -25.00
CA GLY A 35 -1.32 7.18 -25.52
C GLY A 35 -2.11 6.21 -26.43
N ILE A 36 -1.70 4.94 -26.51
CA ILE A 36 -2.35 3.90 -27.30
C ILE A 36 -3.57 3.42 -26.50
N ARG A 37 -4.71 4.06 -26.77
CA ARG A 37 -6.07 3.73 -26.30
C ARG A 37 -6.28 3.82 -24.79
N MET A 38 -6.73 4.98 -24.32
CA MET A 38 -7.64 5.15 -23.17
C MET A 38 -7.49 4.10 -22.03
N LEU A 39 -6.28 3.86 -21.52
CA LEU A 39 -6.15 3.09 -20.29
C LEU A 39 -6.77 3.93 -19.18
N ASP A 40 -7.86 3.43 -18.63
CA ASP A 40 -8.59 4.07 -17.54
C ASP A 40 -7.65 4.37 -16.38
N ASP A 41 -7.79 5.54 -15.75
CA ASP A 41 -6.93 5.94 -14.63
C ASP A 41 -7.02 4.93 -13.48
N ILE A 42 -8.18 4.28 -13.33
CA ILE A 42 -8.39 3.18 -12.38
C ILE A 42 -7.52 1.96 -12.74
N TYR A 43 -7.41 1.60 -14.02
CA TYR A 43 -6.55 0.50 -14.47
C TYR A 43 -5.07 0.79 -14.17
N LYS A 44 -4.62 2.02 -14.48
CA LYS A 44 -3.25 2.45 -14.20
C LYS A 44 -2.94 2.45 -12.70
N LEU A 45 -3.86 2.98 -11.90
CA LEU A 45 -3.76 2.97 -10.44
C LEU A 45 -3.67 1.54 -9.92
N SER A 46 -4.58 0.66 -10.36
CA SER A 46 -4.62 -0.75 -9.99
C SER A 46 -3.30 -1.46 -10.30
N LYS A 47 -2.75 -1.29 -11.51
CA LYS A 47 -1.45 -1.90 -11.88
C LYS A 47 -0.29 -1.33 -11.07
N CYS A 48 -0.24 -0.03 -10.83
CA CYS A 48 0.82 0.56 -10.00
C CYS A 48 0.79 0.03 -8.56
N VAL A 49 -0.40 -0.07 -7.95
CA VAL A 49 -0.57 -0.63 -6.61
C VAL A 49 -0.23 -2.12 -6.58
N GLN A 50 -0.66 -2.90 -7.58
CA GLN A 50 -0.32 -4.32 -7.70
C GLN A 50 1.19 -4.55 -7.81
N ILE A 51 1.88 -3.80 -8.68
CA ILE A 51 3.33 -3.90 -8.84
C ILE A 51 4.06 -3.54 -7.54
N ALA A 52 3.64 -2.47 -6.87
CA ALA A 52 4.23 -2.07 -5.60
C ALA A 52 4.05 -3.17 -4.53
N ARG A 53 2.87 -3.78 -4.45
CA ARG A 53 2.59 -4.90 -3.53
C ARG A 53 3.50 -6.09 -3.81
N LEU A 54 3.65 -6.49 -5.08
CA LEU A 54 4.50 -7.62 -5.46
C LEU A 54 5.96 -7.38 -5.07
N TYR A 55 6.51 -6.18 -5.28
CA TYR A 55 7.87 -5.88 -4.81
C TYR A 55 7.98 -5.88 -3.27
N LEU A 56 6.93 -5.47 -2.55
CA LEU A 56 6.90 -5.53 -1.08
C LEU A 56 6.91 -6.94 -0.51
N GLU A 57 6.40 -7.94 -1.24
CA GLU A 57 6.46 -9.35 -0.80
C GLU A 57 7.88 -9.94 -0.89
N ASP A 58 8.82 -9.24 -1.55
CA ASP A 58 10.24 -9.58 -1.64
C ASP A 58 11.14 -8.53 -0.94
N ASP A 59 10.55 -7.73 -0.02
CA ASP A 59 11.18 -6.63 0.71
C ASP A 59 11.87 -5.56 -0.17
N ASP A 60 11.54 -5.50 -1.46
CA ASP A 60 12.11 -4.54 -2.42
C ASP A 60 11.38 -3.19 -2.37
N ALA A 61 11.60 -2.48 -1.27
CA ALA A 61 11.01 -1.17 -1.04
C ALA A 61 11.45 -0.11 -2.07
N VAL A 62 12.59 -0.31 -2.74
CA VAL A 62 13.11 0.64 -3.74
C VAL A 62 12.26 0.58 -5.01
N ASN A 63 12.05 -0.62 -5.54
CA ASN A 63 11.19 -0.78 -6.72
C ASN A 63 9.72 -0.54 -6.38
N ALA A 64 9.27 -0.94 -5.19
CA ALA A 64 7.90 -0.64 -4.74
C ALA A 64 7.62 0.88 -4.69
N GLU A 65 8.56 1.67 -4.17
CA GLU A 65 8.40 3.13 -4.07
C GLU A 65 8.28 3.79 -5.45
N ALA A 66 8.99 3.28 -6.47
CA ALA A 66 8.89 3.82 -7.82
C ALA A 66 7.45 3.74 -8.37
N PHE A 67 6.73 2.65 -8.12
CA PHE A 67 5.36 2.46 -8.59
C PHE A 67 4.32 3.11 -7.69
N ILE A 68 4.52 3.13 -6.37
CA ILE A 68 3.59 3.84 -5.47
C ILE A 68 3.60 5.35 -5.73
N ASN A 69 4.76 5.92 -6.09
CA ASN A 69 4.85 7.33 -6.46
C ASN A 69 4.07 7.63 -7.75
N LYS A 70 4.06 6.72 -8.73
CA LYS A 70 3.19 6.85 -9.91
C LYS A 70 1.71 6.80 -9.52
N ALA A 71 1.33 5.86 -8.66
CA ALA A 71 -0.04 5.75 -8.13
C ALA A 71 -0.49 7.02 -7.39
N SER A 72 0.43 7.73 -6.72
CA SER A 72 0.12 8.95 -5.96
C SER A 72 -0.50 10.07 -6.79
N PHE A 73 -0.20 10.15 -8.09
CA PHE A 73 -0.79 11.14 -8.99
C PHE A 73 -2.22 10.80 -9.42
N LEU A 74 -2.63 9.53 -9.28
CA LEU A 74 -3.93 9.03 -9.73
C LEU A 74 -4.90 8.87 -8.54
N VAL A 75 -4.38 8.50 -7.36
CA VAL A 75 -5.19 8.16 -6.18
C VAL A 75 -6.06 9.32 -5.69
N SER A 76 -5.60 10.57 -5.82
CA SER A 76 -6.35 11.75 -5.35
C SER A 76 -7.63 12.01 -6.14
N ASN A 77 -7.68 11.56 -7.39
CA ASN A 77 -8.83 11.74 -8.29
C ASN A 77 -9.69 10.47 -8.39
N SER A 78 -9.26 9.38 -7.76
CA SER A 78 -9.95 8.09 -7.80
C SER A 78 -11.08 8.01 -6.78
N GLN A 79 -12.27 7.63 -7.23
CA GLN A 79 -13.41 7.31 -6.37
C GLN A 79 -13.41 5.84 -5.92
N HIS A 80 -12.42 5.04 -6.35
CA HIS A 80 -12.36 3.62 -6.04
C HIS A 80 -11.76 3.40 -4.63
N GLU A 81 -12.63 3.39 -3.62
CA GLU A 81 -12.24 3.38 -2.21
C GLU A 81 -11.32 2.18 -1.83
N VAL A 82 -11.58 0.98 -2.36
CA VAL A 82 -10.72 -0.21 -2.13
C VAL A 82 -9.29 0.03 -2.61
N LEU A 83 -9.10 0.48 -3.86
CA LEU A 83 -7.77 0.76 -4.40
C LEU A 83 -7.07 1.88 -3.62
N ASN A 84 -7.82 2.89 -3.15
CA ASN A 84 -7.28 3.94 -2.31
C ASN A 84 -6.79 3.40 -0.96
N LEU A 85 -7.50 2.43 -0.36
CA LEU A 85 -7.04 1.75 0.86
C LEU A 85 -5.79 0.91 0.59
N GLN A 86 -5.80 0.10 -0.47
CA GLN A 86 -4.64 -0.73 -0.86
C GLN A 86 -3.39 0.14 -1.11
N TYR A 87 -3.55 1.29 -1.76
CA TYR A 87 -2.51 2.30 -1.92
C TYR A 87 -1.96 2.78 -0.56
N LYS A 88 -2.84 3.16 0.38
CA LYS A 88 -2.44 3.65 1.71
C LYS A 88 -1.63 2.58 2.47
N VAL A 89 -2.09 1.33 2.45
CA VAL A 89 -1.40 0.20 3.09
C VAL A 89 -0.02 -0.01 2.47
N CYS A 90 0.08 -0.07 1.14
CA CYS A 90 1.37 -0.22 0.45
C CYS A 90 2.32 0.94 0.79
N TYR A 91 1.82 2.17 0.78
CA TYR A 91 2.64 3.34 1.08
C TYR A 91 3.17 3.33 2.52
N ALA A 92 2.34 2.92 3.50
CA ALA A 92 2.78 2.75 4.88
C ALA A 92 3.90 1.70 5.01
N ARG A 93 3.73 0.53 4.38
CA ARG A 93 4.74 -0.55 4.33
C ARG A 93 6.07 -0.09 3.71
N ILE A 94 6.02 0.66 2.62
CA ILE A 94 7.22 1.21 1.97
C ILE A 94 7.96 2.17 2.91
N LEU A 95 7.26 3.07 3.59
CA LEU A 95 7.87 3.99 4.54
C LEU A 95 8.55 3.24 5.69
N ASP A 96 7.90 2.19 6.20
CA ASP A 96 8.40 1.34 7.28
C ASP A 96 9.70 0.63 6.88
N LEU A 97 9.71 -0.09 5.75
CA LEU A 97 10.91 -0.76 5.21
C LEU A 97 12.06 0.22 4.94
N LYS A 98 11.73 1.45 4.54
CA LYS A 98 12.70 2.53 4.34
C LYS A 98 13.12 3.25 5.63
N ARG A 99 12.69 2.76 6.80
CA ARG A 99 12.98 3.28 8.14
C ARG A 99 12.50 4.72 8.36
N LYS A 100 11.52 5.18 7.57
CA LYS A 100 10.80 6.44 7.78
C LYS A 100 9.68 6.20 8.79
N PHE A 101 10.09 5.78 9.99
CA PHE A 101 9.18 5.20 10.98
C PHE A 101 8.12 6.18 11.48
N LEU A 102 8.44 7.46 11.61
CA LEU A 102 7.47 8.43 12.08
C LEU A 102 6.35 8.64 11.05
N GLU A 103 6.72 8.74 9.77
CA GLU A 103 5.79 8.86 8.67
C GLU A 103 4.96 7.57 8.51
N ALA A 104 5.59 6.40 8.59
CA ALA A 104 4.91 5.11 8.56
C ALA A 104 3.89 5.00 9.71
N ALA A 105 4.28 5.37 10.92
CA ALA A 105 3.41 5.34 12.10
C ALA A 105 2.13 6.16 11.92
N LEU A 106 2.25 7.37 11.38
CA LEU A 106 1.09 8.23 11.11
C LEU A 106 0.14 7.59 10.09
N ARG A 107 0.68 6.97 9.03
CA ARG A 107 -0.15 6.30 8.01
C ARG A 107 -0.83 5.06 8.55
N TYR A 108 -0.12 4.21 9.28
CA TYR A 108 -0.70 3.05 9.93
C TYR A 108 -1.76 3.43 10.95
N TYR A 109 -1.54 4.50 11.72
CA TYR A 109 -2.55 5.03 12.63
C TYR A 109 -3.80 5.47 11.86
N ASP A 110 -3.67 6.27 10.81
CA ASP A 110 -4.82 6.70 9.97
C ASP A 110 -5.62 5.51 9.41
N ILE A 111 -4.93 4.42 9.03
CA ILE A 111 -5.59 3.18 8.54
C ILE A 111 -6.35 2.50 9.69
N SER A 112 -5.75 2.38 10.88
CA SER A 112 -6.41 1.76 12.05
C SER A 112 -7.69 2.48 12.51
N GLN A 113 -7.82 3.77 12.17
CA GLN A 113 -8.98 4.59 12.55
C GLN A 113 -10.10 4.55 11.50
N ILE A 114 -10.02 3.70 10.46
CA ILE A 114 -11.12 3.54 9.51
C ILE A 114 -12.32 2.94 10.23
N GLU A 115 -13.42 3.70 10.33
CA GLU A 115 -14.67 3.26 10.97
C GLU A 115 -15.53 2.40 10.04
N LYS A 116 -15.45 2.65 8.72
CA LYS A 116 -16.20 1.87 7.72
C LYS A 116 -15.69 0.43 7.73
N ARG A 117 -16.52 -0.53 8.18
CA ARG A 117 -16.23 -1.98 8.13
C ARG A 117 -16.50 -2.60 6.75
N GLN A 118 -17.01 -1.80 5.82
CA GLN A 118 -17.25 -2.21 4.44
C GLN A 118 -16.82 -1.08 3.50
N ILE A 119 -16.05 -1.42 2.47
CA ILE A 119 -15.59 -0.49 1.44
C ILE A 119 -15.86 -1.14 0.08
N GLY A 120 -16.81 -0.57 -0.67
CA GLY A 120 -17.33 -1.21 -1.88
C GLY A 120 -17.92 -2.58 -1.55
N ASP A 121 -17.47 -3.61 -2.27
CA ASP A 121 -17.88 -5.00 -2.07
C ASP A 121 -16.96 -5.77 -1.10
N GLU A 122 -15.92 -5.13 -0.55
CA GLU A 122 -14.97 -5.75 0.38
C GLU A 122 -15.32 -5.40 1.84
N GLU A 123 -15.35 -6.44 2.69
CA GLU A 123 -15.39 -6.28 4.14
C GLU A 123 -13.97 -6.00 4.65
N ILE A 124 -13.84 -5.01 5.54
CA ILE A 124 -12.55 -4.75 6.19
C ILE A 124 -12.42 -5.70 7.36
N ASP A 125 -11.41 -6.56 7.28
CA ASP A 125 -10.99 -7.41 8.38
C ASP A 125 -10.55 -6.59 9.61
N GLU A 126 -11.20 -6.81 10.74
CA GLU A 126 -10.85 -6.13 12.00
C GLU A 126 -9.44 -6.48 12.45
N ASP A 127 -8.97 -7.71 12.18
CA ASP A 127 -7.60 -8.14 12.50
C ASP A 127 -6.58 -7.29 11.72
N ALA A 128 -6.90 -6.89 10.48
CA ALA A 128 -6.03 -6.04 9.66
C ALA A 128 -5.95 -4.59 10.21
N LEU A 129 -7.04 -4.08 10.80
CA LEU A 129 -7.04 -2.78 11.47
C LEU A 129 -6.23 -2.81 12.78
N GLU A 130 -6.34 -3.90 13.54
CA GLU A 130 -5.54 -4.10 14.75
C GLU A 130 -4.05 -4.26 14.42
N GLN A 131 -3.72 -5.01 13.37
CA GLN A 131 -2.35 -5.11 12.86
C GLN A 131 -1.79 -3.75 12.43
N SER A 132 -2.61 -2.90 11.79
CA SER A 132 -2.23 -1.54 11.44
C SER A 132 -1.95 -0.70 12.70
N LEU A 133 -2.78 -0.81 13.74
CA LEU A 133 -2.52 -0.13 15.02
C LEU A 133 -1.22 -0.61 15.67
N SER A 134 -0.97 -1.92 15.69
CA SER A 134 0.26 -2.52 16.22
C SER A 134 1.50 -2.05 15.46
N ALA A 135 1.42 -1.96 14.12
CA ALA A 135 2.48 -1.42 13.27
C ALA A 135 2.72 0.07 13.58
N ALA A 136 1.66 0.86 13.79
CA ALA A 136 1.78 2.27 14.19
C ALA A 136 2.53 2.44 15.51
N VAL A 137 2.21 1.63 16.52
CA VAL A 137 2.91 1.60 17.82
C VAL A 137 4.37 1.24 17.63
N THR A 138 4.65 0.15 16.91
CA THR A 138 6.01 -0.35 16.66
C THR A 138 6.86 0.71 15.95
N CYS A 139 6.37 1.28 14.86
CA CYS A 139 7.03 2.36 14.13
C CYS A 139 7.25 3.59 15.03
N THR A 140 6.27 3.98 15.85
CA THR A 140 6.46 5.12 16.76
C THR A 140 7.56 4.87 17.78
N ILE A 141 7.65 3.65 18.32
CA ILE A 141 8.72 3.27 19.25
C ILE A 141 10.10 3.38 18.57
N LEU A 142 10.21 2.87 17.34
CA LEU A 142 11.44 2.86 16.54
C LEU A 142 11.85 4.24 15.99
N ALA A 143 10.91 5.18 15.86
CA ALA A 143 11.19 6.53 15.38
C ALA A 143 12.20 7.29 16.26
N ALA A 144 12.94 8.22 15.65
CA ALA A 144 13.88 9.07 16.35
C ALA A 144 13.19 9.88 17.47
N ALA A 145 13.88 10.05 18.59
CA ALA A 145 13.37 10.83 19.72
C ALA A 145 13.10 12.28 19.30
N GLY A 146 11.91 12.80 19.64
CA GLY A 146 11.56 14.18 19.35
C GLY A 146 10.10 14.53 19.65
N PRO A 147 9.73 15.81 19.57
CA PRO A 147 8.40 16.29 19.96
C PRO A 147 7.25 15.71 19.13
N GLN A 148 7.49 15.34 17.87
CA GLN A 148 6.47 14.70 17.04
C GLN A 148 6.21 13.25 17.49
N ARG A 149 7.27 12.46 17.70
CA ARG A 149 7.16 11.09 18.25
C ARG A 149 6.40 11.07 19.57
N SER A 150 6.73 11.99 20.49
CA SER A 150 6.04 12.06 21.80
C SER A 150 4.54 12.37 21.65
N ARG A 151 4.15 13.20 20.67
CA ARG A 151 2.74 13.47 20.37
C ARG A 151 2.02 12.24 19.83
N VAL A 152 2.64 11.50 18.92
CA VAL A 152 2.06 10.26 18.38
C VAL A 152 1.89 9.21 19.49
N LEU A 153 2.88 9.03 20.36
CA LEU A 153 2.76 8.14 21.54
C LEU A 153 1.60 8.54 22.45
N ALA A 154 1.42 9.84 22.71
CA ALA A 154 0.31 10.32 23.53
C ALA A 154 -1.06 10.03 22.93
N ASN A 155 -1.17 10.08 21.59
CA ASN A 155 -2.41 9.71 20.89
C ASN A 155 -2.66 8.21 20.94
N LEU A 156 -1.65 7.39 20.65
CA LEU A 156 -1.75 5.93 20.70
C LEU A 156 -2.13 5.42 22.11
N TYR A 157 -1.59 6.04 23.16
CA TYR A 157 -1.93 5.71 24.54
C TYR A 157 -3.41 5.95 24.87
N LYS A 158 -4.02 7.02 24.32
CA LYS A 158 -5.45 7.30 24.51
C LYS A 158 -6.32 6.21 23.88
N VAL A 159 -5.96 5.76 22.68
CA VAL A 159 -6.68 4.69 21.97
C VAL A 159 -6.60 3.39 22.77
N TYR A 160 -5.40 3.01 23.24
CA TYR A 160 -5.23 1.81 24.07
C TYR A 160 -6.08 1.86 25.36
N LYS A 161 -6.17 3.04 26.00
CA LYS A 161 -6.99 3.22 27.21
C LYS A 161 -8.50 3.06 26.94
N HIS A 162 -8.98 3.34 25.74
CA HIS A 162 -10.39 3.17 25.40
C HIS A 162 -10.79 1.72 25.08
N LEU A 163 -9.80 0.84 24.85
CA LEU A 163 -10.01 -0.59 24.55
C LEU A 163 -9.94 -1.50 25.80
N MET A 164 -9.50 -0.97 26.95
CA MET A 164 -9.53 -1.63 28.26
C MET A 164 -10.72 -1.13 29.09
#